data_AF-A0A1F7BG01-F1
#
_entry.id   AF-A0A1F7BG01-F1
#
_cell.length_a   1.000
_cell.length_b   1.000
_cell.length_c   1.000
_cell.angle_alpha   90.00
_cell.angle_beta   90.00
_cell.angle_gamma   90.00
#
_symmetry.space_group_name_H-M   'P 1'
#
loop_
_entity.id
_entity.type
_entity.pdbx_description
1 polymer ?
#
loop_
_entity_poly.entity_id
_entity_poly.type
_entity_poly.pdbx_seq_one_letter_code
_entity_poly.pdbx_strand_id
1 'polypeptide(L)'
;MSILLLAAPALMALILFLGTHVLLWHVFVSDKGVLLLAKIAGGSYVVVAIGAYFLGIDGEHVWISIPLFSFCTLAYFHLYVGTFRSVSMRILEEIYRVPGHKMALADLERVFPKEFLFTSRLDILEEHRWFHKNGDRYACTSKGALFGKMILRIRTLYGIKNAG
;
A
#
# COMPACT_ATOMS: atom_id res chain seq x y z
N MET A 1 30.02 2.52 -20.66
CA MET A 1 29.00 1.63 -20.07
C MET A 1 27.80 2.47 -19.68
N SER A 2 26.64 2.32 -20.32
CA SER A 2 25.49 3.20 -20.07
C SER A 2 24.80 2.83 -18.75
N ILE A 3 24.49 3.82 -17.92
CA ILE A 3 23.74 3.67 -16.65
C ILE A 3 22.44 2.85 -16.83
N LEU A 4 21.81 2.94 -18.01
CA LEU A 4 20.62 2.18 -18.38
C LEU A 4 20.83 0.66 -18.32
N LEU A 5 22.00 0.15 -18.72
CA LEU A 5 22.32 -1.28 -18.68
C LEU A 5 22.48 -1.78 -17.24
N LEU A 6 22.99 -0.94 -16.35
CA LEU A 6 23.14 -1.25 -14.93
C LEU A 6 21.79 -1.25 -14.19
N ALA A 7 20.86 -0.38 -14.59
CA ALA A 7 19.54 -0.27 -13.97
C ALA A 7 18.53 -1.29 -14.52
N ALA A 8 18.76 -1.84 -15.72
CA ALA A 8 17.80 -2.70 -16.40
C ALA A 8 17.33 -3.91 -15.58
N PRO A 9 18.22 -4.70 -14.91
CA PRO A 9 17.76 -5.84 -14.11
C PRO A 9 16.87 -5.42 -12.95
N ALA A 10 17.20 -4.32 -12.26
CA ALA A 10 16.40 -3.79 -11.16
C ALA A 10 15.01 -3.34 -11.63
N LEU A 11 14.93 -2.60 -12.76
CA LEU A 11 13.66 -2.12 -13.30
C LEU A 11 12.77 -3.27 -13.78
N MET A 12 13.36 -4.26 -14.46
CA MET A 12 12.63 -5.46 -14.90
C MET A 12 12.11 -6.26 -13.70
N ALA A 13 12.94 -6.44 -12.66
CA ALA A 13 12.52 -7.13 -11.44
C ALA A 13 11.41 -6.37 -10.72
N LEU A 14 11.46 -5.03 -10.70
CA LEU A 14 10.43 -4.18 -10.12
C LEU A 14 9.10 -4.29 -10.88
N ILE A 15 9.14 -4.28 -12.21
CA ILE A 15 7.95 -4.46 -13.06
C ILE A 15 7.34 -5.84 -12.81
N LEU A 16 8.16 -6.90 -12.79
CA LEU A 16 7.71 -8.26 -12.52
C LEU A 16 7.10 -8.39 -11.12
N PHE A 17 7.75 -7.80 -10.12
CA PHE A 17 7.25 -7.75 -8.74
C PHE A 17 5.90 -7.06 -8.66
N LEU A 18 5.77 -5.85 -9.21
CA LEU A 18 4.52 -5.07 -9.15
C LEU A 18 3.40 -5.76 -9.91
N GLY A 19 3.68 -6.29 -11.11
CA GLY A 19 2.70 -7.04 -11.90
C GLY A 19 2.22 -8.30 -11.18
N THR A 20 3.15 -9.09 -10.64
CA THR A 20 2.83 -10.30 -9.88
C THR A 20 2.03 -9.98 -8.63
N HIS A 21 2.43 -8.94 -7.88
CA HIS A 21 1.70 -8.49 -6.70
C HIS A 21 0.26 -8.11 -7.04
N VAL A 22 0.03 -7.27 -8.05
CA VAL A 22 -1.32 -6.85 -8.46
C VAL A 22 -2.16 -8.06 -8.89
N LEU A 23 -1.61 -8.98 -9.71
CA LEU A 23 -2.33 -10.16 -10.15
C LEU A 23 -2.70 -11.08 -8.98
N LEU A 24 -1.74 -11.41 -8.12
CA LEU A 24 -1.98 -12.27 -6.96
C LEU A 24 -3.01 -11.67 -6.01
N TRP A 25 -3.03 -10.35 -5.83
CA TRP A 25 -3.99 -9.69 -4.94
C TRP A 25 -5.43 -9.68 -5.48
N HIS A 26 -5.62 -9.82 -6.80
CA HIS A 26 -6.94 -10.02 -7.39
C HIS A 26 -7.41 -11.47 -7.30
N VAL A 27 -6.49 -12.43 -7.36
CA VAL A 27 -6.81 -13.87 -7.39
C VAL A 27 -6.94 -14.47 -5.98
N PHE A 28 -6.03 -14.11 -5.07
CA PHE A 28 -5.97 -14.68 -3.73
C PHE A 28 -6.61 -13.75 -2.70
N VAL A 29 -7.62 -14.27 -2.01
CA VAL A 29 -8.42 -13.53 -1.01
C VAL A 29 -7.82 -13.64 0.40
N SER A 30 -7.06 -14.70 0.68
CA SER A 30 -6.56 -15.00 2.02
C SER A 30 -5.05 -14.80 2.12
N ASP A 31 -4.67 -13.94 3.05
CA ASP A 31 -3.31 -13.62 3.50
C ASP A 31 -2.48 -12.62 2.67
N LYS A 32 -2.95 -11.37 2.66
CA LYS A 32 -2.27 -10.19 2.07
C LYS A 32 -1.20 -9.61 3.02
N GLY A 33 -0.31 -10.47 3.50
CA GLY A 33 0.75 -10.13 4.45
C GLY A 33 1.98 -9.48 3.80
N VAL A 34 2.72 -8.67 4.57
CA VAL A 34 3.99 -8.05 4.12
C VAL A 34 5.05 -9.13 3.81
N LEU A 35 5.01 -10.28 4.51
CA LEU A 35 5.91 -11.40 4.24
C LEU A 35 5.72 -11.99 2.84
N LEU A 36 4.46 -12.15 2.39
CA LEU A 36 4.17 -12.61 1.03
C LEU A 36 4.72 -11.61 0.01
N LEU A 37 4.55 -10.31 0.27
CA LEU A 37 5.09 -9.24 -0.57
C LEU A 37 6.63 -9.31 -0.68
N ALA A 38 7.32 -9.55 0.44
CA ALA A 38 8.78 -9.77 0.47
C ALA A 38 9.21 -10.98 -0.35
N LYS A 39 8.48 -12.10 -0.25
CA LYS A 39 8.75 -13.30 -1.04
C LYS A 39 8.59 -13.05 -2.54
N ILE A 40 7.52 -12.34 -2.95
CA ILE A 40 7.29 -12.00 -4.37
C ILE A 40 8.40 -11.08 -4.87
N ALA A 41 8.81 -10.08 -4.10
CA ALA A 41 9.91 -9.18 -4.48
C ALA A 41 11.23 -9.94 -4.67
N GLY A 42 11.62 -10.75 -3.69
CA GLY A 42 12.84 -11.57 -3.79
C GLY A 42 12.78 -12.57 -4.96
N GLY A 43 11.65 -13.26 -5.13
CA GLY A 43 11.43 -14.19 -6.23
C GLY A 43 11.50 -13.51 -7.60
N SER A 44 10.92 -12.33 -7.75
CA SER A 44 10.96 -11.56 -8.99
C SER A 44 12.39 -11.18 -9.38
N TYR A 45 13.20 -10.80 -8.40
CA TYR A 45 14.61 -10.48 -8.63
C TYR A 45 15.42 -11.71 -9.03
N VAL A 46 15.22 -12.85 -8.36
CA VAL A 46 15.87 -14.12 -8.71
C VAL A 46 15.51 -14.56 -10.13
N VAL A 47 14.24 -14.46 -10.53
CA VAL A 47 13.79 -14.79 -11.90
C VAL A 47 14.52 -13.93 -12.94
N VAL A 48 14.64 -12.62 -12.69
CA VAL A 48 15.35 -11.72 -13.60
C VAL A 48 16.85 -12.00 -13.62
N ALA A 49 17.47 -12.30 -12.48
CA ALA A 49 18.88 -12.67 -12.41
C ALA A 49 19.18 -13.95 -13.22
N ILE A 50 18.32 -14.97 -13.10
CA ILE A 50 18.44 -16.21 -13.89
C ILE A 50 18.24 -15.92 -15.38
N GLY A 51 17.23 -15.14 -15.74
CA GLY A 51 16.99 -14.75 -17.14
C GLY A 51 18.15 -13.96 -17.74
N ALA A 52 18.73 -13.03 -16.97
CA ALA A 52 19.90 -12.26 -17.37
C ALA A 52 21.13 -13.15 -17.63
N TYR A 53 21.36 -14.14 -16.77
CA TYR A 53 22.42 -15.13 -16.95
C TYR A 53 22.26 -15.90 -18.28
N PHE A 54 21.06 -16.39 -18.59
CA PHE A 54 20.79 -17.09 -19.86
C PHE A 54 20.90 -16.20 -21.10
N LEU A 55 20.70 -14.90 -20.95
CA LEU A 55 20.88 -13.90 -22.01
C LEU A 55 22.34 -13.44 -22.17
N GLY A 56 23.27 -13.98 -21.38
CA GLY A 56 24.68 -13.63 -21.43
C GLY A 56 24.99 -12.24 -20.88
N ILE A 57 24.13 -11.71 -20.00
CA ILE A 57 24.38 -10.44 -19.30
C ILE A 57 25.40 -10.69 -18.20
N ASP A 58 26.42 -9.82 -18.10
CA ASP A 58 27.44 -9.92 -17.07
C ASP A 58 26.83 -9.92 -15.65
N GLY A 59 27.28 -10.87 -14.83
CA GLY A 59 26.79 -11.02 -13.45
C GLY A 59 26.99 -9.76 -12.61
N GLU A 60 28.04 -8.96 -12.89
CA GLU A 60 28.28 -7.69 -12.22
C GLU A 60 27.11 -6.71 -12.39
N HIS A 61 26.49 -6.65 -13.56
CA HIS A 61 25.31 -5.81 -13.80
C HIS A 61 24.13 -6.22 -12.92
N VAL A 62 23.96 -7.53 -12.69
CA VAL A 62 22.96 -8.03 -11.77
C VAL A 62 23.30 -7.58 -10.35
N TRP A 63 24.49 -7.90 -9.84
CA TRP A 63 24.90 -7.55 -8.46
C TRP A 63 24.82 -6.05 -8.16
N ILE A 64 25.28 -5.20 -9.08
CA ILE A 64 25.27 -3.74 -8.92
C ILE A 64 23.83 -3.19 -8.88
N SER A 65 22.85 -3.89 -9.46
CA SER A 65 21.46 -3.44 -9.49
C SER A 65 20.66 -3.73 -8.20
N ILE A 66 21.18 -4.58 -7.30
CA ILE A 66 20.50 -4.97 -6.05
C ILE A 66 20.13 -3.76 -5.17
N PRO A 67 21.01 -2.78 -4.90
CA PRO A 67 20.68 -1.65 -4.04
C PRO A 67 19.53 -0.81 -4.59
N LEU A 68 19.51 -0.59 -5.92
CA LEU A 68 18.43 0.15 -6.58
C LEU A 68 17.09 -0.58 -6.43
N PHE A 69 17.06 -1.88 -6.74
CA PHE A 69 15.85 -2.69 -6.58
C PHE A 69 15.37 -2.71 -5.13
N SER A 70 16.29 -2.87 -4.18
CA SER A 70 15.99 -2.93 -2.74
C SER A 70 15.43 -1.60 -2.23
N PHE A 71 16.01 -0.47 -2.66
CA PHE A 71 15.52 0.86 -2.31
C PHE A 71 14.10 1.09 -2.83
N CYS A 72 13.84 0.80 -4.11
CA CYS A 72 12.51 0.92 -4.71
C CYS A 72 11.48 0.02 -4.01
N THR A 73 11.86 -1.22 -3.70
CA THR A 73 11.00 -2.18 -3.02
C THR A 73 10.69 -1.74 -1.58
N LEU A 74 11.69 -1.23 -0.86
CA LEU A 74 11.50 -0.72 0.50
C LEU A 74 10.59 0.51 0.52
N ALA A 75 10.78 1.44 -0.43
CA ALA A 75 9.88 2.58 -0.60
C ALA A 75 8.46 2.12 -0.89
N TYR A 76 8.30 1.11 -1.76
CA TYR A 76 7.01 0.50 -2.03
C TYR A 76 6.38 -0.13 -0.78
N PHE A 77 7.16 -0.82 0.06
CA PHE A 77 6.65 -1.43 1.30
C PHE A 77 6.15 -0.39 2.29
N HIS A 78 6.85 0.73 2.43
CA HIS A 78 6.39 1.85 3.26
C HIS A 78 5.07 2.42 2.75
N LEU A 79 4.94 2.61 1.43
CA LEU A 79 3.68 3.06 0.83
C LEU A 79 2.55 2.04 1.04
N TYR A 80 2.83 0.75 0.84
CA TYR A 80 1.87 -0.33 0.99
C TYR A 80 1.38 -0.43 2.45
N VAL A 81 2.29 -0.53 3.41
CA VAL A 81 1.94 -0.62 4.84
C VAL A 81 1.27 0.68 5.30
N GLY A 82 1.81 1.83 4.93
CA GLY A 82 1.26 3.13 5.29
C GLY A 82 -0.15 3.36 4.75
N THR A 83 -0.47 2.85 3.56
CA THR A 83 -1.80 3.01 2.95
C THR A 83 -2.79 1.96 3.43
N PHE A 84 -2.41 0.68 3.48
CA PHE A 84 -3.37 -0.40 3.73
C PHE A 84 -3.46 -0.86 5.19
N ARG A 85 -2.41 -0.65 5.99
CA ARG A 85 -2.35 -1.08 7.39
C ARG A 85 -2.48 0.08 8.39
N SER A 86 -2.42 1.33 7.94
CA SER A 86 -2.63 2.49 8.82
C SER A 86 -4.09 2.61 9.25
N VAL A 87 -4.32 2.61 10.56
CA VAL A 87 -5.62 2.86 11.19
C VAL A 87 -6.20 4.19 10.71
N SER A 88 -5.38 5.24 10.64
CA SER A 88 -5.83 6.57 10.19
C SER A 88 -6.38 6.59 8.76
N MET A 89 -5.74 5.86 7.86
CA MET A 89 -6.19 5.75 6.46
C MET A 89 -7.50 4.95 6.37
N ARG A 90 -7.65 3.91 7.20
CA ARG A 90 -8.88 3.13 7.28
C ARG A 90 -10.04 3.97 7.83
N ILE A 91 -9.82 4.77 8.88
CA ILE A 91 -10.85 5.69 9.41
C ILE A 91 -11.30 6.68 8.33
N LEU A 92 -10.35 7.28 7.60
CA LEU A 92 -10.65 8.19 6.48
C LEU A 92 -11.51 7.54 5.40
N GLU A 93 -11.18 6.30 5.05
CA GLU A 93 -11.93 5.53 4.07
C GLU A 93 -13.34 5.17 4.55
N GLU A 94 -13.49 4.72 5.80
CA GLU A 94 -14.80 4.35 6.35
C GLU A 94 -15.74 5.56 6.44
N ILE A 95 -15.26 6.70 6.93
CA ILE A 95 -16.05 7.95 6.95
C ILE A 95 -16.35 8.42 5.52
N TYR A 96 -15.43 8.24 4.57
CA TYR A 96 -15.68 8.61 3.17
C TYR A 96 -16.74 7.71 2.50
N ARG A 97 -16.86 6.44 2.88
CA ARG A 97 -17.80 5.51 2.24
C ARG A 97 -19.26 5.75 2.61
N VAL A 98 -19.52 6.28 3.81
CA VAL A 98 -20.89 6.51 4.28
C VAL A 98 -21.54 7.73 3.59
N PRO A 99 -22.88 7.73 3.40
CA PRO A 99 -23.59 8.84 2.77
C PRO A 99 -23.30 10.18 3.43
N GLY A 100 -22.99 11.20 2.61
CA GLY A 100 -22.66 12.54 3.10
C GLY A 100 -21.29 12.65 3.79
N HIS A 101 -20.46 11.61 3.72
CA HIS A 101 -19.12 11.54 4.32
C HIS A 101 -19.10 11.85 5.82
N LYS A 102 -20.14 11.36 6.53
CA LYS A 102 -20.41 11.62 7.94
C LYS A 102 -20.71 10.32 8.67
N MET A 103 -19.96 10.05 9.73
CA MET A 103 -20.12 8.83 10.54
C MET A 103 -20.23 9.17 12.02
N ALA A 104 -21.08 8.45 12.75
CA ALA A 104 -21.16 8.60 14.21
C ALA A 104 -19.99 7.88 14.88
N LEU A 105 -19.54 8.39 16.03
CA LEU A 105 -18.45 7.77 16.81
C LEU A 105 -18.76 6.31 17.14
N ALA A 106 -19.99 6.02 17.60
CA ALA A 106 -20.42 4.67 17.95
C ALA A 106 -20.34 3.69 16.76
N ASP A 107 -20.56 4.16 15.53
CA ASP A 107 -20.43 3.32 14.34
C ASP A 107 -18.96 3.06 14.00
N LEU A 108 -18.07 4.05 14.19
CA LEU A 108 -16.64 3.85 14.02
C LEU A 108 -16.07 2.88 15.06
N GLU A 109 -16.47 3.01 16.32
CA GLU A 109 -16.04 2.10 17.40
C GLU A 109 -16.46 0.64 17.13
N ARG A 110 -17.61 0.43 16.48
CA ARG A 110 -18.04 -0.91 16.04
C ARG A 110 -17.16 -1.50 14.95
N VAL A 111 -16.59 -0.68 14.07
CA VAL A 111 -15.64 -1.11 13.02
C VAL A 111 -14.24 -1.34 13.58
N PHE A 112 -13.86 -0.61 14.64
CA PHE A 112 -12.52 -0.65 15.23
C PHE A 112 -12.49 -1.09 16.72
N PRO A 113 -13.21 -2.15 17.15
CA PRO A 113 -13.44 -2.45 18.57
C PRO A 113 -12.20 -2.95 19.32
N LYS A 114 -11.16 -3.38 18.60
CA LYS A 114 -9.93 -3.96 19.17
C LYS A 114 -8.69 -3.10 18.93
N GLU A 115 -8.85 -1.94 18.31
CA GLU A 115 -7.73 -1.08 17.94
C GLU A 115 -7.46 -0.12 19.09
N PHE A 116 -6.55 -0.54 19.99
CA PHE A 116 -6.16 0.20 21.21
C PHE A 116 -5.77 1.67 20.98
N LEU A 117 -5.42 2.03 19.74
CA LEU A 117 -5.00 3.38 19.35
C LEU A 117 -6.05 4.15 18.55
N PHE A 118 -7.26 3.61 18.34
CA PHE A 118 -8.30 4.22 17.50
C PHE A 118 -8.61 5.66 17.92
N THR A 119 -8.90 5.91 19.20
CA THR A 119 -9.23 7.24 19.72
C THR A 119 -8.09 8.23 19.52
N SER A 120 -6.86 7.88 19.88
CA SER A 120 -5.69 8.75 19.66
C SER A 120 -5.47 9.10 18.18
N ARG A 121 -5.80 8.19 17.26
CA ARG A 121 -5.66 8.41 15.81
C ARG A 121 -6.77 9.31 15.29
N LEU A 122 -7.96 9.21 15.86
CA LEU A 122 -9.09 10.08 15.57
C LEU A 122 -8.76 11.53 15.97
N ASP A 123 -8.22 11.73 17.17
CA ASP A 123 -7.83 13.05 17.69
C ASP A 123 -6.75 13.71 16.80
N ILE A 124 -5.72 12.96 16.41
CA ILE A 124 -4.67 13.44 15.48
C ILE A 124 -5.27 13.85 14.12
N LEU A 125 -6.24 13.09 13.62
CA LEU A 125 -6.88 13.39 12.34
C LEU A 125 -7.76 14.64 12.42
N GLU A 126 -8.44 14.85 13.55
CA GLU A 126 -9.20 16.06 13.83
C GLU A 126 -8.28 17.28 13.98
N GLU A 127 -7.21 17.17 14.77
CA GLU A 127 -6.19 18.22 14.97
C GLU A 127 -5.60 18.70 13.64
N HIS A 128 -5.29 17.77 12.74
CA HIS A 128 -4.77 18.07 11.40
C HIS A 128 -5.84 18.37 10.34
N ARG A 129 -7.10 18.58 10.76
CA ARG A 129 -8.24 18.98 9.91
C ARG A 129 -8.54 18.03 8.76
N TRP A 130 -8.36 16.73 8.99
CA TRP A 130 -8.83 15.69 8.07
C TRP A 130 -10.34 15.47 8.22
N PHE A 131 -10.87 15.68 9.43
CA PHE A 131 -12.30 15.72 9.72
C PHE A 131 -12.67 16.93 10.58
N HIS A 132 -13.97 17.19 10.69
CA HIS A 132 -14.55 18.03 11.73
C HIS A 132 -15.51 17.21 12.57
N LYS A 133 -15.42 17.36 13.89
CA LYS A 133 -16.41 16.84 14.83
C LYS A 133 -17.57 17.83 14.95
N ASN A 134 -18.78 17.35 14.65
CA ASN A 134 -20.03 18.09 14.84
C ASN A 134 -20.92 17.27 15.78
N GLY A 135 -20.81 17.54 17.09
CA GLY A 135 -21.42 16.70 18.12
C GLY A 135 -20.81 15.29 18.12
N ASP A 136 -21.65 14.27 17.99
CA ASP A 136 -21.23 12.85 17.97
C ASP A 136 -20.84 12.33 16.58
N ARG A 137 -20.73 13.22 15.59
CA ARG A 137 -20.46 12.86 14.19
C ARG A 137 -19.15 13.46 13.71
N TYR A 138 -18.40 12.65 12.97
CA TYR A 138 -17.20 13.06 12.25
C TYR A 138 -17.53 13.23 10.77
N ALA A 139 -17.17 14.38 10.20
CA ALA A 139 -17.37 14.72 8.79
C ALA A 139 -16.02 14.95 8.10
N CYS A 140 -15.79 14.33 6.94
CA CYS A 140 -14.60 14.62 6.14
C CYS A 140 -14.54 16.09 5.73
N THR A 141 -13.35 16.69 5.88
CA THR A 141 -13.04 17.96 5.19
C THR A 141 -12.82 17.69 3.70
N SER A 142 -12.71 18.74 2.88
CA SER A 142 -12.37 18.58 1.45
C SER A 142 -11.06 17.81 1.25
N LYS A 143 -10.07 18.03 2.12
CA LYS A 143 -8.79 17.31 2.15
C LYS A 143 -8.97 15.85 2.54
N GLY A 144 -9.75 15.58 3.60
CA GLY A 144 -10.10 14.23 4.02
C GLY A 144 -10.84 13.43 2.95
N ALA A 145 -11.82 14.06 2.30
CA ALA A 145 -12.60 13.44 1.23
C ALA A 145 -11.73 13.11 0.00
N LEU A 146 -10.82 14.01 -0.39
CA LEU A 146 -9.89 13.76 -1.49
C LEU A 146 -9.01 12.54 -1.21
N PHE A 147 -8.44 12.45 -0.01
CA PHE A 147 -7.60 11.32 0.39
C PHE A 147 -8.40 10.03 0.55
N GLY A 148 -9.58 10.06 1.19
CA GLY A 148 -10.47 8.91 1.29
C GLY A 148 -10.81 8.33 -0.08
N LYS A 149 -11.11 9.20 -1.05
CA LYS A 149 -11.34 8.81 -2.46
C LYS A 149 -10.10 8.16 -3.09
N MET A 150 -8.92 8.72 -2.86
CA MET A 150 -7.66 8.18 -3.38
C MET A 150 -7.36 6.79 -2.82
N ILE A 151 -7.49 6.61 -1.50
CA ILE A 151 -7.29 5.33 -0.81
C ILE A 151 -8.28 4.28 -1.34
N LEU A 152 -9.55 4.67 -1.51
CA LEU A 152 -10.58 3.78 -2.06
C LEU A 152 -10.25 3.33 -3.49
N ARG A 153 -9.80 4.24 -4.35
CA ARG A 153 -9.35 3.91 -5.72
C ARG A 153 -8.16 2.97 -5.71
N ILE A 154 -7.17 3.24 -4.87
CA ILE A 154 -5.99 2.40 -4.70
C ILE A 154 -6.41 1.00 -4.24
N ARG A 155 -7.25 0.87 -3.20
CA ARG A 155 -7.79 -0.43 -2.75
C ARG A 155 -8.53 -1.20 -3.84
N THR A 156 -9.32 -0.49 -4.63
CA THR A 156 -10.03 -1.05 -5.78
C THR A 156 -9.04 -1.59 -6.82
N LEU A 157 -7.99 -0.82 -7.13
CA LEU A 157 -6.92 -1.24 -8.06
C LEU A 157 -6.19 -2.50 -7.59
N TYR A 158 -6.04 -2.72 -6.28
CA TYR A 158 -5.42 -3.92 -5.74
C TYR A 158 -6.41 -5.05 -5.48
N GLY A 159 -7.65 -4.97 -5.96
CA GLY A 159 -8.66 -6.01 -5.73
C GLY A 159 -8.90 -6.31 -4.25
N ILE A 160 -8.60 -5.36 -3.36
CA ILE A 160 -8.83 -5.52 -1.92
C ILE A 160 -10.31 -5.24 -1.68
N LYS A 161 -11.13 -6.27 -1.90
CA LYS A 161 -12.51 -6.28 -1.41
C LYS A 161 -12.48 -6.40 0.12
N ASN A 162 -13.30 -5.56 0.75
CA ASN A 162 -13.38 -5.31 2.19
C ASN A 162 -13.11 -6.56 3.05
N ALA A 163 -11.98 -6.57 3.74
CA ALA A 163 -11.90 -7.16 5.06
C ALA A 163 -12.37 -6.06 6.04
N GLY A 164 -13.68 -5.94 6.18
CA GLY A 164 -14.29 -5.37 7.37
C GLY A 164 -14.35 -6.48 8.41
#